data_AF-A0A820G5R2-F1
#
_entry.id   AF-A0A820G5R2-F1
#
_cell.length_a   1.000
_cell.length_b   1.000
_cell.length_c   1.000
_cell.angle_alpha   90.00
_cell.angle_beta   90.00
_cell.angle_gamma   90.00
#
_symmetry.space_group_name_H-M   'P 1'
#
loop_
_entity.id
_entity.type
_entity.pdbx_description
1 polymer ?
#
loop_
_entity_poly.entity_id
_entity_poly.type
_entity_poly.pdbx_seq_one_letter_code
_entity_poly.pdbx_strand_id
1 'polypeptide(L)'
;NKAASYVVANVDKHNRPVLVHCSNGGDHTPQMITLAEIMLDSHYRTINGFQILVEREWIQFGHKFGDRCSHGINANDPNKRSPVFLQWLDCIYQLMMQNQTSFEFNEIFLRELAQHTYSSLYGTFLCNTDFQRTTANLEKKTLGVWNLLNIQSTQFINPSFNETIKEVLYPPCSIHNLRIWSDLYLCDMPVGSSERPSSTSTIQNENNNNDRQSTTCKSNGVPNLFKKMSRRRKDKIQIQHNDRLA
;
A
#
# COMPACT_ATOMS: atom_id res chain seq x y z
N ASN A 1 7.43 -2.49 11.33
CA ASN A 1 7.70 -3.83 11.90
C ASN A 1 8.30 -3.80 13.32
N LYS A 2 9.54 -3.33 13.55
CA LYS A 2 10.21 -3.47 14.87
C LYS A 2 9.43 -2.92 16.08
N ALA A 3 8.80 -1.75 15.96
CA ALA A 3 7.99 -1.18 17.04
C ALA A 3 6.74 -2.01 17.34
N ALA A 4 6.04 -2.50 16.31
CA ALA A 4 4.90 -3.40 16.49
C ALA A 4 5.32 -4.72 17.14
N SER A 5 6.46 -5.32 16.74
CA SER A 5 7.00 -6.52 17.38
C SER A 5 7.26 -6.33 18.89
N TYR A 6 7.65 -5.12 19.31
CA TYR A 6 7.80 -4.80 20.72
C TYR A 6 6.46 -4.76 21.46
N VAL A 7 5.42 -4.19 20.84
CA VAL A 7 4.05 -4.21 21.38
C VAL A 7 3.57 -5.67 21.53
N VAL A 8 3.70 -6.46 20.48
CA VAL A 8 3.31 -7.88 20.47
C VAL A 8 4.01 -8.67 21.58
N ALA A 9 5.33 -8.52 21.72
CA ALA A 9 6.08 -9.22 22.77
C ALA A 9 5.62 -8.84 24.19
N ASN A 10 5.30 -7.57 24.44
CA ASN A 10 4.82 -7.14 25.76
C ASN A 10 3.40 -7.64 26.06
N VAL A 11 2.53 -7.68 25.05
CA VAL A 11 1.16 -8.19 25.20
C VAL A 11 1.17 -9.70 25.38
N ASP A 12 1.75 -10.45 24.44
CA ASP A 12 1.66 -11.91 24.39
C ASP A 12 2.59 -12.61 25.39
N LYS A 13 3.87 -12.20 25.46
CA LYS A 13 4.87 -12.91 26.31
C LYS A 13 4.95 -12.39 27.73
N HIS A 14 4.65 -11.10 27.94
CA HIS A 14 4.81 -10.46 29.25
C HIS A 14 3.47 -10.17 29.94
N ASN A 15 2.34 -10.35 29.25
CA ASN A 15 1.00 -10.04 29.78
C ASN A 15 0.90 -8.60 30.31
N ARG A 16 1.52 -7.64 29.60
CA ARG A 16 1.55 -6.22 29.99
C ARG A 16 0.65 -5.41 29.08
N PRO A 17 -0.24 -4.55 29.63
CA PRO A 17 -0.96 -3.58 28.82
C PRO A 17 0.03 -2.57 28.23
N VAL A 18 -0.18 -2.20 26.97
CA VAL A 18 0.68 -1.25 26.24
C VAL A 18 -0.18 -0.11 25.73
N LEU A 19 0.18 1.13 26.10
CA LEU A 19 -0.37 2.34 25.49
C LEU A 19 0.52 2.77 24.32
N VAL A 20 -0.07 2.86 23.13
CA VAL A 20 0.62 3.37 21.94
C VAL A 20 0.11 4.76 21.62
N HIS A 21 0.99 5.75 21.60
CA HIS A 21 0.65 7.09 21.13
C HIS A 21 1.81 7.71 20.34
N CYS A 22 1.47 8.61 19.42
CA CYS A 22 2.39 9.49 18.71
C CYS A 22 1.81 10.91 18.76
N SER A 23 2.57 11.92 18.30
CA SER A 23 2.26 13.35 18.50
C SER A 23 0.82 13.73 18.15
N ASN A 24 0.31 13.27 17.00
CA ASN A 24 -1.03 13.59 16.49
C ASN A 24 -1.98 12.38 16.44
N GLY A 25 -1.53 11.18 16.85
CA GLY A 25 -2.33 9.94 16.90
C GLY A 25 -2.89 9.38 15.58
N GLY A 26 -2.97 10.15 14.50
CA GLY A 26 -3.66 9.74 13.27
C GLY A 26 -2.80 9.07 12.20
N ASP A 27 -1.48 9.00 12.37
CA ASP A 27 -0.55 8.47 11.34
C ASP A 27 0.21 7.22 11.83
N HIS A 28 1.21 7.39 12.70
CA HIS A 28 2.05 6.27 13.14
C HIS A 28 1.40 5.36 14.18
N THR A 29 0.46 5.89 14.96
CA THR A 29 -0.29 5.12 15.95
C THR A 29 -1.12 4.01 15.29
N PRO A 30 -2.01 4.28 14.31
CA PRO A 30 -2.75 3.20 13.65
C PRO A 30 -1.82 2.24 12.92
N GLN A 31 -0.72 2.71 12.32
CA GLN A 31 0.30 1.83 11.73
C GLN A 31 0.87 0.81 12.72
N MET A 32 1.22 1.25 13.94
CA MET A 32 1.76 0.37 14.97
C MET A 32 0.70 -0.57 15.55
N ILE A 33 -0.49 -0.04 15.86
CA ILE A 33 -1.59 -0.79 16.47
C ILE A 33 -2.04 -1.89 15.52
N THR A 34 -2.39 -1.55 14.28
CA THR A 34 -2.89 -2.55 13.31
C THR A 34 -1.85 -3.61 12.95
N LEU A 35 -0.55 -3.27 12.91
CA LEU A 35 0.50 -4.27 12.76
C LEU A 35 0.59 -5.20 13.97
N ALA A 36 0.45 -4.68 15.19
CA ALA A 36 0.44 -5.53 16.38
C ALA A 36 -0.81 -6.42 16.41
N GLU A 37 -1.99 -5.88 16.12
CA GLU A 37 -3.24 -6.62 16.13
C GLU A 37 -3.25 -7.75 15.11
N ILE A 38 -2.80 -7.52 13.86
CA ILE A 38 -2.76 -8.58 12.84
C ILE A 38 -1.70 -9.65 13.13
N MET A 39 -0.65 -9.30 13.87
CA MET A 39 0.35 -10.26 14.36
C MET A 39 -0.19 -11.08 15.54
N LEU A 40 -1.02 -10.49 16.40
CA LEU A 40 -1.59 -11.14 17.59
C LEU A 40 -2.81 -12.02 17.28
N ASP A 41 -3.69 -11.58 16.39
CA ASP A 41 -4.99 -12.23 16.16
C ASP A 41 -5.14 -12.72 14.72
N SER A 42 -5.40 -14.03 14.57
CA SER A 42 -5.70 -14.66 13.27
C SER A 42 -6.95 -14.12 12.59
N HIS A 43 -7.91 -13.57 13.34
CA HIS A 43 -9.11 -13.00 12.76
C HIS A 43 -8.78 -11.92 11.73
N TYR A 44 -7.87 -10.99 12.05
CA TYR A 44 -7.49 -9.90 11.15
C TYR A 44 -6.65 -10.34 9.93
N ARG A 45 -6.25 -11.62 9.88
CA ARG A 45 -5.58 -12.22 8.72
C ARG A 45 -6.57 -12.80 7.69
N THR A 46 -7.87 -12.82 8.01
CA THR A 46 -8.96 -13.10 7.07
C THR A 46 -9.30 -11.86 6.24
N ILE A 47 -9.92 -12.02 5.07
CA ILE A 47 -10.39 -10.91 4.23
C ILE A 47 -11.34 -10.02 5.05
N ASN A 48 -12.34 -10.62 5.70
CA ASN A 48 -13.32 -9.88 6.49
C ASN A 48 -12.67 -9.17 7.68
N GLY A 49 -11.83 -9.88 8.45
CA GLY A 49 -11.13 -9.28 9.58
C GLY A 49 -10.19 -8.15 9.15
N PHE A 50 -9.49 -8.28 8.03
CA PHE A 50 -8.65 -7.21 7.50
C PHE A 50 -9.47 -5.96 7.12
N GLN A 51 -10.65 -6.13 6.52
CA GLN A 51 -11.56 -5.02 6.23
C GLN A 51 -12.01 -4.31 7.52
N ILE A 52 -12.40 -5.07 8.54
CA ILE A 52 -12.76 -4.55 9.86
C ILE A 52 -11.59 -3.78 10.48
N LEU A 53 -10.37 -4.32 10.40
CA LEU A 53 -9.16 -3.68 10.91
C LEU A 53 -8.92 -2.32 10.24
N VAL A 54 -9.05 -2.25 8.91
CA VAL A 54 -8.90 -1.00 8.15
C VAL A 54 -10.00 0.01 8.51
N GLU A 55 -11.27 -0.43 8.54
CA GLU A 55 -12.39 0.44 8.87
C GLU A 55 -12.26 1.03 10.28
N ARG A 56 -11.95 0.19 11.27
CA ARG A 56 -11.86 0.62 12.67
C ARG A 56 -10.66 1.52 12.91
N GLU A 57 -9.45 1.05 12.59
CA GLU A 57 -8.22 1.70 13.04
C GLU A 57 -7.72 2.79 12.09
N TRP A 58 -8.09 2.75 10.81
CA TRP A 58 -7.68 3.79 9.85
C TRP A 58 -8.80 4.77 9.55
N ILE A 59 -10.00 4.28 9.26
CA ILE A 59 -11.09 5.14 8.76
C ILE A 59 -11.83 5.81 9.93
N GLN A 60 -12.33 5.04 10.89
CA GLN A 60 -13.08 5.56 12.04
C GLN A 60 -12.19 6.30 13.02
N PHE A 61 -10.97 5.81 13.28
CA PHE A 61 -9.99 6.49 14.14
C PHE A 61 -9.46 7.81 13.56
N GLY A 62 -9.74 8.10 12.28
CA GLY A 62 -9.52 9.41 11.69
C GLY A 62 -8.15 9.62 11.04
N HIS A 63 -7.59 8.58 10.41
CA HIS A 63 -6.46 8.78 9.49
C HIS A 63 -6.88 9.77 8.39
N LYS A 64 -6.05 10.77 8.15
CA LYS A 64 -6.35 11.89 7.26
C LYS A 64 -6.15 11.52 5.78
N PHE A 65 -6.89 10.53 5.29
CA PHE A 65 -6.75 10.03 3.92
C PHE A 65 -6.87 11.15 2.87
N GLY A 66 -7.78 12.11 3.04
CA GLY A 66 -7.90 13.26 2.15
C GLY A 66 -6.61 14.09 2.03
N ASP A 67 -6.01 14.43 3.17
CA ASP A 67 -4.75 15.20 3.21
C ASP A 67 -3.56 14.36 2.69
N ARG A 68 -3.49 13.09 3.10
CA ARG A 68 -2.33 12.21 2.87
C ARG A 68 -2.29 11.68 1.43
N CYS A 69 -3.45 11.36 0.86
CA CYS A 69 -3.60 10.80 -0.49
C CYS A 69 -3.92 11.85 -1.54
N SER A 70 -3.99 13.14 -1.14
CA SER A 70 -4.26 14.27 -2.03
C SER A 70 -5.65 14.24 -2.68
N HIS A 71 -6.67 13.85 -1.92
CA HIS A 71 -8.05 13.87 -2.38
C HIS A 71 -8.72 15.24 -2.08
N GLY A 72 -9.50 15.76 -3.02
CA GLY A 72 -10.36 16.94 -2.80
C GLY A 72 -9.66 18.30 -2.84
N ILE A 73 -10.26 19.30 -2.17
CA ILE A 73 -9.93 20.73 -2.30
C ILE A 73 -8.52 21.08 -1.77
N ASN A 74 -8.02 20.29 -0.82
CA ASN A 74 -6.68 20.45 -0.23
C ASN A 74 -5.59 19.65 -0.95
N ALA A 75 -5.88 19.11 -2.15
CA ALA A 75 -4.91 18.35 -2.94
C ALA A 75 -3.62 19.13 -3.25
N ASN A 76 -3.60 20.45 -3.11
CA ASN A 76 -2.49 21.29 -3.53
C ASN A 76 -1.40 21.52 -2.47
N ASP A 77 -1.56 21.05 -1.23
CA ASP A 77 -0.53 21.21 -0.18
C ASP A 77 0.41 20.00 -0.15
N PRO A 78 1.61 20.08 -0.77
CA PRO A 78 2.53 18.94 -0.81
C PRO A 78 3.06 18.56 0.57
N ASN A 79 3.05 19.48 1.55
CA ASN A 79 3.60 19.23 2.89
C ASN A 79 2.72 18.30 3.73
N LYS A 80 1.45 18.10 3.33
CA LYS A 80 0.51 17.21 4.02
C LYS A 80 0.46 15.81 3.42
N ARG A 81 1.05 15.60 2.24
CA ARG A 81 1.07 14.30 1.57
C ARG A 81 2.10 13.40 2.23
N SER A 82 1.71 12.16 2.53
CA SER A 82 2.63 11.16 3.05
C SER A 82 2.05 9.76 2.81
N PRO A 83 2.86 8.77 2.37
CA PRO A 83 2.38 7.44 2.02
C PRO A 83 2.19 6.53 3.25
N VAL A 84 1.62 7.05 4.35
CA VAL A 84 1.54 6.33 5.64
C VAL A 84 0.77 5.01 5.52
N PHE A 85 -0.43 5.04 4.93
CA PHE A 85 -1.23 3.84 4.70
C PHE A 85 -0.52 2.86 3.73
N LEU A 86 0.15 3.38 2.70
CA LEU A 86 0.89 2.54 1.76
C LEU A 86 2.11 1.86 2.42
N GLN A 87 2.83 2.58 3.28
CA GLN A 87 3.91 2.01 4.09
C GLN A 87 3.40 0.92 5.03
N TRP A 88 2.18 1.08 5.56
CA TRP A 88 1.54 0.03 6.32
C TRP A 88 1.20 -1.19 5.46
N LEU A 89 0.60 -1.02 4.27
CA LEU A 89 0.35 -2.12 3.34
C LEU A 89 1.63 -2.86 2.94
N ASP A 90 2.73 -2.16 2.76
CA ASP A 90 4.05 -2.78 2.55
C ASP A 90 4.44 -3.65 3.74
N CYS A 91 4.27 -3.16 4.96
CA CYS A 91 4.52 -3.97 6.16
C CYS A 91 3.65 -5.24 6.18
N ILE A 92 2.37 -5.16 5.79
CA ILE A 92 1.50 -6.35 5.65
C ILE A 92 2.04 -7.30 4.58
N TYR A 93 2.46 -6.78 3.44
CA TYR A 93 3.12 -7.58 2.39
C TYR A 93 4.35 -8.31 2.94
N GLN A 94 5.21 -7.65 3.73
CA GLN A 94 6.36 -8.31 4.37
C GLN A 94 5.91 -9.46 5.31
N LEU A 95 4.84 -9.26 6.09
CA LEU A 95 4.30 -10.30 6.96
C LEU A 95 3.80 -11.50 6.15
N MET A 96 3.08 -11.25 5.06
CA MET A 96 2.57 -12.29 4.18
C MET A 96 3.69 -13.10 3.54
N MET A 97 4.75 -12.43 3.06
CA MET A 97 5.90 -13.10 2.45
C MET A 97 6.67 -13.99 3.43
N GLN A 98 6.69 -13.62 4.71
CA GLN A 98 7.32 -14.39 5.78
C GLN A 98 6.40 -15.49 6.34
N ASN A 99 5.08 -15.42 6.12
CA ASN A 99 4.08 -16.33 6.70
C ASN A 99 3.01 -16.73 5.65
N GLN A 100 3.42 -17.44 4.62
CA GLN A 100 2.63 -17.69 3.39
C GLN A 100 1.29 -18.40 3.61
N THR A 101 1.14 -19.17 4.69
CA THR A 101 -0.10 -19.92 5.00
C THR A 101 -1.01 -19.19 5.99
N SER A 102 -0.57 -18.08 6.56
CA SER A 102 -1.27 -17.40 7.66
C SER A 102 -2.32 -16.38 7.22
N PHE A 103 -2.31 -15.96 5.96
CA PHE A 103 -3.18 -14.89 5.45
C PHE A 103 -4.15 -15.44 4.40
N GLU A 104 -5.44 -15.13 4.54
CA GLU A 104 -6.49 -15.54 3.60
C GLU A 104 -6.39 -14.77 2.28
N PHE A 105 -6.03 -13.49 2.34
CA PHE A 105 -5.87 -12.68 1.15
C PHE A 105 -4.47 -12.82 0.55
N ASN A 106 -4.37 -12.63 -0.77
CA ASN A 106 -3.12 -12.68 -1.52
C ASN A 106 -2.58 -11.27 -1.86
N GLU A 107 -1.45 -11.22 -2.55
CA GLU A 107 -0.81 -9.96 -2.91
C GLU A 107 -1.69 -9.07 -3.82
N ILE A 108 -2.49 -9.68 -4.68
CA ILE A 108 -3.38 -8.97 -5.61
C ILE A 108 -4.39 -8.12 -4.83
N PHE A 109 -4.92 -8.65 -3.72
CA PHE A 109 -5.80 -7.92 -2.82
C PHE A 109 -5.15 -6.64 -2.28
N LEU A 110 -3.92 -6.76 -1.76
CA LEU A 110 -3.18 -5.61 -1.21
C LEU A 110 -2.86 -4.58 -2.30
N ARG A 111 -2.51 -5.01 -3.51
CA ARG A 111 -2.24 -4.10 -4.63
C ARG A 111 -3.49 -3.36 -5.10
N GLU A 112 -4.63 -4.04 -5.23
CA GLU A 112 -5.89 -3.39 -5.59
C GLU A 112 -6.32 -2.40 -4.50
N LEU A 113 -6.13 -2.74 -3.23
CA LEU A 113 -6.39 -1.82 -2.12
C LEU A 113 -5.46 -0.59 -2.15
N ALA A 114 -4.16 -0.79 -2.34
CA ALA A 114 -3.19 0.29 -2.52
C ALA A 114 -3.59 1.17 -3.71
N GLN A 115 -4.02 0.56 -4.82
CA GLN A 115 -4.45 1.29 -6.00
C GLN A 115 -5.66 2.18 -5.71
N HIS A 116 -6.68 1.62 -5.05
CA HIS A 116 -7.93 2.30 -4.76
C HIS A 116 -7.87 3.27 -3.59
N THR A 117 -6.81 3.21 -2.78
CA THR A 117 -6.48 4.26 -1.81
C THR A 117 -6.18 5.60 -2.48
N TYR A 118 -5.63 5.62 -3.70
CA TYR A 118 -5.28 6.87 -4.40
C TYR A 118 -6.16 7.18 -5.61
N SER A 119 -7.04 6.26 -6.02
CA SER A 119 -7.81 6.41 -7.26
C SER A 119 -8.99 7.37 -7.13
N SER A 120 -9.45 7.66 -5.90
CA SER A 120 -10.70 8.40 -5.62
C SER A 120 -11.94 7.82 -6.33
N LEU A 121 -11.92 6.52 -6.67
CA LEU A 121 -13.05 5.85 -7.35
C LEU A 121 -14.16 5.46 -6.37
N TYR A 122 -13.75 5.14 -5.13
CA TYR A 122 -14.62 4.69 -4.06
C TYR A 122 -14.64 5.69 -2.92
N GLY A 123 -15.75 5.72 -2.18
CA GLY A 123 -15.93 6.62 -1.03
C GLY A 123 -15.08 6.28 0.19
N THR A 124 -14.61 5.03 0.29
CA THR A 124 -13.96 4.47 1.48
C THR A 124 -12.80 5.33 2.00
N PHE A 125 -11.93 5.81 1.11
CA PHE A 125 -10.73 6.59 1.48
C PHE A 125 -10.86 8.09 1.16
N LEU A 126 -12.09 8.61 1.01
CA LEU A 126 -12.34 10.04 0.85
C LEU A 126 -12.52 10.71 2.22
N CYS A 127 -12.20 12.01 2.30
CA CYS A 127 -12.25 12.82 3.53
C CYS A 127 -11.26 12.39 4.63
N ASN A 128 -11.16 13.19 5.69
CA ASN A 128 -10.20 12.99 6.78
C ASN A 128 -10.80 12.41 8.05
N THR A 129 -12.11 12.58 8.26
CA THR A 129 -12.79 12.16 9.50
C THR A 129 -14.13 11.55 9.16
N ASP A 130 -14.62 10.69 10.06
CA ASP A 130 -15.96 10.12 9.94
C ASP A 130 -17.05 11.20 9.86
N PHE A 131 -16.93 12.25 10.69
CA PHE A 131 -17.81 13.41 10.65
C PHE A 131 -17.90 14.05 9.25
N GLN A 132 -16.77 14.22 8.55
CA GLN A 132 -16.76 14.74 7.18
C GLN A 132 -17.42 13.78 6.18
N ARG A 133 -17.19 12.46 6.33
CA ARG A 133 -17.79 11.44 5.45
C ARG A 133 -19.31 11.41 5.58
N THR A 134 -19.82 11.49 6.81
CA THR A 134 -21.25 11.55 7.12
C THR A 134 -21.88 12.84 6.62
N THR A 135 -21.25 13.99 6.87
CA THR A 135 -21.72 15.30 6.36
C THR A 135 -21.80 15.33 4.83
N ALA A 136 -20.81 14.74 4.15
CA ALA A 136 -20.79 14.65 2.69
C ALA A 136 -21.82 13.64 2.13
N ASN A 137 -22.42 12.80 2.98
CA ASN A 137 -23.31 11.69 2.62
C ASN A 137 -22.62 10.68 1.66
N LEU A 138 -21.38 10.30 1.95
CA LEU A 138 -20.61 9.42 1.06
C LEU A 138 -21.25 8.05 0.87
N GLU A 139 -21.83 7.47 1.92
CA GLU A 139 -22.50 6.16 1.87
C GLU A 139 -23.59 6.10 0.78
N LYS A 140 -24.33 7.20 0.59
CA LYS A 140 -25.41 7.29 -0.41
C LYS A 140 -24.93 7.71 -1.79
N LYS A 141 -23.79 8.40 -1.87
CA LYS A 141 -23.29 9.02 -3.11
C LYS A 141 -22.20 8.21 -3.80
N THR A 142 -21.58 7.27 -3.11
CA THR A 142 -20.39 6.56 -3.58
C THR A 142 -20.47 5.09 -3.21
N LEU A 143 -19.76 4.25 -3.97
CA LEU A 143 -19.58 2.84 -3.62
C LEU A 143 -18.38 2.67 -2.68
N GLY A 144 -18.44 1.66 -1.83
CA GLY A 144 -17.29 1.22 -1.02
C GLY A 144 -16.32 0.35 -1.82
N VAL A 145 -15.03 0.47 -1.56
CA VAL A 145 -13.99 -0.38 -2.20
C VAL A 145 -14.20 -1.85 -1.86
N TRP A 146 -14.74 -2.15 -0.67
CA TRP A 146 -15.04 -3.50 -0.22
C TRP A 146 -16.07 -4.19 -1.12
N ASN A 147 -17.00 -3.45 -1.73
CA ASN A 147 -17.96 -4.04 -2.66
C ASN A 147 -17.24 -4.63 -3.89
N LEU A 148 -16.27 -3.89 -4.44
CA LEU A 148 -15.43 -4.41 -5.53
C LEU A 148 -14.66 -5.65 -5.08
N LEU A 149 -13.98 -5.54 -3.94
CA LEU A 149 -13.09 -6.60 -3.45
C LEU A 149 -13.85 -7.88 -3.07
N ASN A 150 -15.08 -7.76 -2.57
CA ASN A 150 -15.91 -8.90 -2.21
C ASN A 150 -16.60 -9.54 -3.43
N ILE A 151 -16.95 -8.77 -4.47
CA ILE A 151 -17.50 -9.33 -5.72
C ILE A 151 -16.47 -10.19 -6.43
N GLN A 152 -15.21 -9.78 -6.44
CA GLN A 152 -14.11 -10.52 -7.05
C GLN A 152 -13.33 -11.34 -6.03
N SER A 153 -13.96 -11.82 -4.96
CA SER A 153 -13.28 -12.45 -3.81
C SER A 153 -12.39 -13.64 -4.20
N THR A 154 -12.78 -14.45 -5.18
CA THR A 154 -12.06 -15.68 -5.55
C THR A 154 -10.63 -15.44 -6.03
N GLN A 155 -10.37 -14.36 -6.76
CA GLN A 155 -9.02 -14.01 -7.22
C GLN A 155 -8.14 -13.42 -6.10
N PHE A 156 -8.73 -13.06 -4.97
CA PHE A 156 -8.03 -12.47 -3.83
C PHE A 156 -7.68 -13.49 -2.76
N ILE A 157 -8.25 -14.70 -2.82
CA ILE A 157 -7.95 -15.77 -1.87
C ILE A 157 -6.56 -16.35 -2.15
N ASN A 158 -5.80 -16.54 -1.09
CA ASN A 158 -4.54 -17.25 -1.05
C ASN A 158 -4.81 -18.77 -0.97
N PRO A 159 -4.45 -19.56 -2.00
CA PRO A 159 -4.69 -21.01 -2.01
C PRO A 159 -3.97 -21.77 -0.89
N SER A 160 -2.92 -21.19 -0.32
CA SER A 160 -2.14 -21.79 0.76
C SER A 160 -2.66 -21.41 2.15
N PHE A 161 -3.73 -20.63 2.25
CA PHE A 161 -4.29 -20.22 3.52
C PHE A 161 -4.73 -21.42 4.36
N ASN A 162 -4.32 -21.44 5.62
CA ASN A 162 -4.71 -22.45 6.59
C ASN A 162 -5.30 -21.79 7.83
N GLU A 163 -6.64 -21.83 7.94
CA GLU A 163 -7.40 -21.23 9.04
C GLU A 163 -7.07 -21.86 10.42
N THR A 164 -6.50 -23.07 10.45
CA THR A 164 -6.10 -23.70 11.71
C THR A 164 -4.89 -23.02 12.37
N ILE A 165 -4.11 -22.24 11.61
CA ILE A 165 -2.93 -21.52 12.11
C ILE A 165 -3.40 -20.24 12.82
N LYS A 166 -3.46 -20.31 14.15
CA LYS A 166 -3.87 -19.19 15.02
C LYS A 166 -2.74 -18.60 15.85
N GLU A 167 -1.51 -19.02 15.60
CA GLU A 167 -0.34 -18.57 16.35
C GLU A 167 -0.04 -17.09 16.14
N VAL A 168 0.56 -16.48 17.16
CA VAL A 168 1.06 -15.10 17.11
C VAL A 168 2.28 -15.03 16.20
N LEU A 169 2.32 -14.05 15.29
CA LEU A 169 3.41 -13.88 14.34
C LEU A 169 4.58 -13.11 14.97
N TYR A 170 5.80 -13.63 14.79
CA TYR A 170 7.05 -13.02 15.24
C TYR A 170 8.04 -12.82 14.08
N PRO A 171 7.72 -11.92 13.12
CA PRO A 171 8.50 -11.71 11.91
C PRO A 171 9.90 -11.15 12.22
N PRO A 172 10.97 -11.70 11.61
CA PRO A 172 12.28 -11.08 11.69
C PRO A 172 12.26 -9.70 11.03
N CYS A 173 12.72 -8.70 11.78
CA CYS A 173 12.70 -7.29 11.36
C CYS A 173 14.03 -6.81 10.77
N SER A 174 14.92 -7.72 10.40
CA SER A 174 16.21 -7.34 9.82
C SER A 174 16.08 -7.04 8.33
N ILE A 175 16.93 -6.14 7.83
CA ILE A 175 16.84 -5.65 6.45
C ILE A 175 17.00 -6.77 5.41
N HIS A 176 17.75 -7.84 5.74
CA HIS A 176 17.94 -9.00 4.87
C HIS A 176 16.69 -9.87 4.71
N ASN A 177 15.70 -9.72 5.59
CA ASN A 177 14.42 -10.44 5.50
C ASN A 177 13.35 -9.64 4.78
N LEU A 178 13.64 -8.40 4.39
CA LEU A 178 12.71 -7.53 3.67
C LEU A 178 12.87 -7.73 2.17
N ARG A 179 11.74 -7.78 1.48
CA ARG A 179 11.68 -7.91 0.02
C ARG A 179 11.11 -6.62 -0.57
N ILE A 180 11.67 -6.17 -1.70
CA ILE A 180 11.05 -5.09 -2.45
C ILE A 180 9.73 -5.60 -3.02
N TRP A 181 8.64 -4.89 -2.74
CA TRP A 181 7.33 -5.17 -3.33
C TRP A 181 7.31 -4.81 -4.81
N SER A 182 7.87 -5.70 -5.62
CA SER A 182 8.25 -5.42 -7.00
C SER A 182 7.02 -5.18 -7.89
N ASP A 183 5.95 -5.94 -7.71
CA ASP A 183 4.71 -5.75 -8.48
C ASP A 183 4.02 -4.41 -8.22
N LEU A 184 4.30 -3.76 -7.08
CA LEU A 184 3.80 -2.43 -6.79
C LEU A 184 4.77 -1.33 -7.23
N TYR A 185 6.05 -1.45 -6.86
CA TYR A 185 7.04 -0.39 -7.05
C TYR A 185 7.79 -0.44 -8.39
N LEU A 186 7.92 -1.63 -8.98
CA LEU A 186 8.73 -1.90 -10.18
C LEU A 186 7.92 -2.35 -11.39
N CYS A 187 6.58 -2.37 -11.31
CA CYS A 187 5.64 -2.73 -12.39
C CYS A 187 5.86 -1.98 -13.72
N ASP A 188 6.74 -0.98 -13.72
CA ASP A 188 7.07 -0.10 -14.84
C ASP A 188 8.52 -0.16 -15.33
N MET A 189 9.35 -1.14 -14.92
CA MET A 189 10.63 -1.34 -15.59
C MET A 189 10.36 -2.02 -16.94
N PRO A 190 10.55 -1.33 -18.10
CA PRO A 190 10.61 -2.07 -19.35
C PRO A 190 11.73 -3.09 -19.19
N VAL A 191 11.42 -4.36 -19.40
CA VAL A 191 12.43 -5.39 -19.55
C VAL A 191 13.23 -4.97 -20.77
N GLY A 192 14.34 -4.26 -20.54
CA GLY A 192 15.31 -3.95 -21.56
C GLY A 192 15.68 -5.27 -22.21
N SER A 193 15.47 -5.37 -23.50
CA SER A 193 16.03 -6.40 -24.35
C SER A 193 17.49 -6.62 -23.93
N SER A 194 17.77 -7.81 -23.41
CA SER A 194 19.13 -8.26 -23.17
C SER A 194 19.81 -8.48 -24.52
N GLU A 195 20.19 -7.41 -25.21
CA GLU A 195 21.22 -7.48 -26.22
C GLU A 195 22.56 -7.27 -25.51
N ARG A 196 23.26 -8.38 -25.27
CA ARG A 196 24.69 -8.35 -24.97
C ARG A 196 25.38 -7.68 -26.16
N PRO A 197 26.26 -6.68 -25.96
CA PRO A 197 27.13 -6.26 -27.05
C PRO A 197 28.17 -7.36 -27.26
N SER A 198 27.93 -8.18 -28.28
CA SER A 198 28.96 -9.00 -28.89
C SER A 198 29.95 -8.08 -29.60
N SER A 199 31.21 -8.16 -29.19
CA SER A 199 32.36 -7.52 -29.80
C SER A 199 32.41 -7.68 -31.32
N THR A 200 32.58 -6.59 -32.08
CA THR A 200 33.48 -6.51 -33.24
C THR A 200 33.83 -5.04 -33.52
N SER A 201 35.12 -4.82 -33.74
CA SER A 201 35.87 -3.60 -34.02
C SER A 201 35.36 -2.71 -35.16
N THR A 202 35.46 -1.39 -35.01
CA THR A 202 36.06 -0.50 -36.02
C THR A 202 36.66 0.72 -35.32
N ILE A 203 37.96 0.92 -35.54
CA ILE A 203 38.74 2.10 -35.14
C ILE A 203 38.45 3.21 -36.15
N GLN A 204 37.98 4.37 -35.70
CA GLN A 204 38.34 5.66 -36.31
C GLN A 204 38.51 6.71 -35.19
N ASN A 205 39.75 7.19 -35.07
CA ASN A 205 40.13 8.39 -34.33
C ASN A 205 39.52 9.62 -35.00
N GLU A 206 39.05 10.60 -34.22
CA GLU A 206 39.43 11.99 -34.45
C GLU A 206 39.16 12.86 -33.21
N ASN A 207 39.98 13.90 -33.11
CA ASN A 207 40.35 14.62 -31.90
C ASN A 207 39.36 15.73 -31.49
N ASN A 208 39.45 16.08 -30.20
CA ASN A 208 39.57 17.42 -29.63
C ASN A 208 38.41 18.04 -28.82
N ASN A 209 38.85 18.42 -27.61
CA ASN A 209 38.56 19.63 -26.83
C ASN A 209 37.36 19.69 -25.88
N ASN A 210 37.73 19.60 -24.59
CA ASN A 210 37.40 20.51 -23.49
C ASN A 210 35.96 21.00 -23.34
N ASP A 211 35.29 20.52 -22.29
CA ASP A 211 34.85 21.42 -21.23
C ASP A 211 34.60 20.67 -19.90
N ARG A 212 35.26 21.16 -18.85
CA ARG A 212 34.98 20.79 -17.45
C ARG A 212 33.73 21.56 -17.01
N GLN A 213 32.63 20.86 -16.76
CA GLN A 213 31.59 21.36 -15.84
C GLN A 213 31.18 20.28 -14.84
N SER A 214 31.25 20.68 -13.57
CA SER A 214 30.93 19.91 -12.37
C SER A 214 29.57 19.21 -12.46
N THR A 215 29.58 17.89 -12.31
CA THR A 215 28.39 17.09 -12.07
C THR A 215 27.88 17.32 -10.65
N THR A 216 26.95 18.26 -10.47
CA THR A 216 26.03 18.23 -9.32
C THR A 216 25.01 17.12 -9.55
N CYS A 217 25.08 16.07 -8.73
CA CYS A 217 24.10 14.98 -8.72
C CYS A 217 22.71 15.53 -8.34
N LYS A 218 21.82 15.70 -9.32
CA LYS A 218 20.40 15.93 -9.06
C LYS A 218 19.80 14.64 -8.51
N SER A 219 19.33 14.68 -7.26
CA SER A 219 18.52 13.63 -6.65
C SER A 219 17.19 13.51 -7.40
N ASN A 220 17.10 12.58 -8.34
CA ASN A 220 15.85 12.26 -9.01
C ASN A 220 14.95 11.53 -8.01
N GLY A 221 14.02 12.29 -7.41
CA GLY A 221 12.93 11.75 -6.62
C GLY A 221 12.10 10.74 -7.42
N VAL A 222 11.59 9.75 -6.69
CA VAL A 222 10.73 8.65 -7.13
C VAL A 222 9.81 9.05 -8.31
N PRO A 223 9.98 8.50 -9.52
CA PRO A 223 9.13 8.84 -10.65
C PRO A 223 7.69 8.31 -10.51
N ASN A 224 6.74 9.23 -10.37
CA ASN A 224 5.38 9.25 -10.95
C ASN A 224 4.48 7.98 -10.96
N LEU A 225 4.51 7.14 -9.93
CA LEU A 225 3.44 6.15 -9.67
C LEU A 225 2.04 6.81 -9.69
N PHE A 226 1.93 7.99 -9.07
CA PHE A 226 0.69 8.75 -8.89
C PHE A 226 0.09 9.30 -10.21
N LYS A 227 0.92 9.71 -11.18
CA LYS A 227 0.44 10.29 -12.44
C LYS A 227 -0.10 9.23 -13.40
N LYS A 228 0.32 7.96 -13.24
CA LYS A 228 -0.03 6.85 -14.12
C LYS A 228 -1.19 6.00 -13.61
N MET A 229 -1.42 5.91 -12.29
CA MET A 229 -2.68 5.40 -11.75
C MET A 229 -3.88 6.19 -12.26
N SER A 230 -3.71 7.50 -12.47
CA SER A 230 -4.70 8.36 -13.15
C SER A 230 -4.78 8.18 -14.69
N ARG A 231 -3.89 7.41 -15.34
CA ARG A 231 -3.96 7.09 -16.78
C ARG A 231 -4.75 5.79 -17.05
N ARG A 232 -4.57 4.75 -16.21
CA ARG A 232 -5.46 3.56 -16.20
C ARG A 232 -6.95 3.92 -16.01
N ARG A 233 -7.22 5.12 -15.48
CA ARG A 233 -8.52 5.80 -15.38
C ARG A 233 -9.30 5.87 -16.70
N LYS A 234 -8.65 6.03 -17.85
CA LYS A 234 -9.35 6.21 -19.15
C LYS A 234 -9.76 4.87 -19.76
N ASP A 235 -8.91 3.87 -19.63
CA ASP A 235 -9.10 2.60 -20.34
C ASP A 235 -10.18 1.71 -19.68
N LYS A 236 -10.30 1.71 -18.34
CA LYS A 236 -11.33 0.90 -17.64
C LYS A 236 -12.76 1.50 -17.71
N ILE A 237 -12.90 2.84 -17.77
CA ILE A 237 -14.22 3.49 -17.89
C ILE A 237 -14.82 3.25 -19.29
N GLN A 238 -13.98 3.21 -20.33
CA GLN A 238 -14.41 2.92 -21.70
C GLN A 238 -15.00 1.51 -21.84
N ILE A 239 -14.46 0.53 -21.11
CA ILE A 239 -14.91 -0.87 -21.15
C ILE A 239 -16.27 -1.02 -20.43
N GLN A 240 -16.45 -0.43 -19.25
CA GLN A 240 -17.72 -0.51 -18.51
C GLN A 240 -18.89 0.22 -19.20
N HIS A 241 -18.62 1.21 -20.05
CA HIS A 241 -19.68 1.90 -20.80
C HIS A 241 -20.15 1.08 -22.01
N ASN A 242 -19.28 0.25 -22.61
CA ASN A 242 -19.63 -0.60 -23.75
C ASN A 242 -20.43 -1.84 -23.32
N ASP A 243 -20.22 -2.36 -22.12
CA ASP A 243 -20.97 -3.53 -21.61
C ASP A 243 -22.40 -3.19 -21.11
N ARG A 244 -22.80 -1.91 -21.10
CA ARG A 244 -24.18 -1.47 -20.78
C ARG A 244 -25.04 -1.16 -22.01
N LEU A 245 -24.48 -1.26 -23.21
CA LEU A 245 -25.15 -0.96 -24.48
C LEU A 245 -25.18 -2.17 -25.44
N ALA A 246 -24.85 -3.36 -24.95
CA ALA A 246 -24.97 -4.63 -25.68
C ALA A 246 -26.00 -5.54 -25.02
#